data_AF-A0A660UCK7-F1
#
_entry.id   AF-A0A660UCK7-F1
#
_cell.length_a   1.000
_cell.length_b   1.000
_cell.length_c   1.000
_cell.angle_alpha   90.00
_cell.angle_beta   90.00
_cell.angle_gamma   90.00
#
_symmetry.space_group_name_H-M   'P 1'
#
loop_
_entity.id
_entity.type
_entity.pdbx_description
1 polymer ?
#
loop_
_entity_poly.entity_id
_entity_poly.type
_entity_poly.pdbx_seq_one_letter_code
_entity_poly.pdbx_strand_id
1 'polypeptide(L)'
;GLVGLAIAAKPPQTILSFINKTTFYGLSVLAIPVIGGLYWKRATKYGAFFSIICGEFMVIGFYTGFLKTKSILPIIPILLVTGAVFIIISLLTGVTDENTEIVFPVKTGGYIWAGFFILIFILANDFWRWYKPPIILLGLPGWVWYFFALGIILTILYRVFFSFSRDEYPKKAIG
;
A
#
# COMPACT_ATOMS: atom_id res chain seq x y z
N GLY A 1 5.07 12.64 24.31
CA GLY A 1 4.27 13.81 24.74
C GLY A 1 5.05 15.11 24.57
N LEU A 2 5.97 15.42 25.48
CA LEU A 2 6.68 16.71 25.52
C LEU A 2 7.56 17.01 24.29
N VAL A 3 8.28 16.01 23.78
CA VAL A 3 9.10 16.17 22.55
C VAL A 3 8.22 16.48 21.33
N GLY A 4 7.07 15.81 21.20
CA GLY A 4 6.10 16.09 20.14
C GLY A 4 5.49 17.48 20.25
N LEU A 5 5.20 17.94 21.48
CA LEU A 5 4.71 19.30 21.76
C LEU A 5 5.76 20.36 21.36
N ALA A 6 7.04 20.11 21.66
CA ALA A 6 8.14 21.00 21.31
C ALA A 6 8.32 21.13 19.78
N ILE A 7 8.19 20.02 19.05
CA ILE A 7 8.25 20.02 17.58
C ILE A 7 7.02 20.73 16.97
N ALA A 8 5.85 20.56 17.58
CA ALA A 8 4.62 21.24 17.14
C ALA A 8 4.68 22.77 17.33
N ALA A 9 5.41 23.25 18.35
CA ALA A 9 5.58 24.69 18.59
C ALA A 9 6.43 25.41 17.53
N LYS A 10 7.34 24.69 16.85
CA LYS A 10 8.13 25.20 15.71
C LYS A 10 8.23 24.14 14.62
N PRO A 11 7.20 23.99 13.77
CA PRO A 11 7.24 23.01 12.71
C PRO A 11 8.32 23.40 11.68
N PRO A 12 9.26 22.50 11.36
CA PRO A 12 10.36 22.81 10.43
C PRO A 12 9.89 22.98 8.97
N GLN A 13 8.74 22.40 8.62
CA GLN A 13 8.08 22.50 7.32
C GLN A 13 6.56 22.43 7.52
N THR A 14 5.78 22.73 6.48
CA THR A 14 4.34 22.48 6.52
C THR A 14 4.06 21.01 6.83
N ILE A 15 3.05 20.73 7.65
CA ILE A 15 2.70 19.38 8.11
C ILE A 15 2.55 18.43 6.92
N LEU A 16 1.89 18.88 5.84
CA LEU A 16 1.72 18.10 4.63
C LEU A 16 3.05 17.76 3.94
N SER A 17 3.97 18.73 3.83
CA SER A 17 5.28 18.47 3.21
C SER A 17 6.13 17.52 4.05
N PHE A 18 6.06 17.65 5.38
CA PHE A 18 6.77 16.78 6.30
C PHE A 18 6.27 15.33 6.22
N ILE A 19 4.97 15.10 6.39
CA ILE A 19 4.37 13.76 6.37
C ILE A 19 4.58 13.07 5.01
N ASN A 20 4.52 13.83 3.90
CA ASN A 20 4.77 13.31 2.55
C ASN A 20 6.21 12.85 2.32
N LYS A 21 7.19 13.40 3.03
CA LYS A 21 8.61 13.06 2.88
C LYS A 21 9.11 12.01 3.86
N THR A 22 8.39 11.78 4.97
CA THR A 22 8.85 10.92 6.06
C THR A 22 7.86 9.77 6.29
N THR A 23 6.71 10.06 6.90
CA THR A 23 5.77 9.06 7.41
C THR A 23 5.22 8.16 6.31
N PHE A 24 4.81 8.70 5.16
CA PHE A 24 4.20 7.87 4.12
C PHE A 24 5.19 6.89 3.49
N TYR A 25 6.47 7.22 3.42
CA TYR A 25 7.48 6.31 2.87
C TYR A 25 7.82 5.19 3.85
N GLY A 26 8.02 5.50 5.14
CA GLY A 26 8.29 4.50 6.18
C GLY A 26 7.12 3.51 6.36
N LEU A 27 5.87 4.00 6.37
CA LEU A 27 4.69 3.12 6.42
C LEU A 27 4.60 2.18 5.21
N SER A 28 4.99 2.68 4.03
CA SER A 28 4.98 1.89 2.80
C SER A 28 6.02 0.76 2.82
N VAL A 29 7.19 1.00 3.42
CA VAL A 29 8.22 -0.02 3.63
C VAL A 29 7.70 -1.16 4.52
N LEU A 30 6.99 -0.82 5.60
CA LEU A 30 6.40 -1.80 6.52
C LEU A 30 5.20 -2.54 5.95
N ALA A 31 4.46 -1.95 5.02
CA ALA A 31 3.28 -2.58 4.43
C ALA A 31 3.62 -3.91 3.73
N ILE A 32 4.77 -3.99 3.05
CA ILE A 32 5.22 -5.18 2.33
C ILE A 32 5.38 -6.40 3.25
N PRO A 33 6.22 -6.39 4.30
CA PRO A 33 6.39 -7.53 5.19
C PRO A 33 5.12 -7.84 6.00
N VAL A 34 4.29 -6.84 6.32
CA VAL A 34 3.00 -7.08 7.01
C VAL A 34 2.05 -7.87 6.11
N ILE A 35 1.82 -7.42 4.88
CA ILE A 35 0.96 -8.12 3.92
C ILE A 35 1.54 -9.51 3.59
N GLY A 36 2.85 -9.57 3.35
CA GLY A 36 3.55 -10.82 3.08
C GLY A 36 3.44 -11.82 4.22
N GLY A 37 3.68 -11.41 5.46
CA GLY A 37 3.58 -12.27 6.64
C GLY A 37 2.16 -12.79 6.91
N LEU A 38 1.14 -12.01 6.55
CA LEU A 38 -0.26 -12.40 6.78
C LEU A 38 -0.82 -13.33 5.69
N TYR A 39 -0.37 -13.21 4.45
CA TYR A 39 -1.00 -13.92 3.32
C TYR A 39 -0.07 -14.84 2.53
N TRP A 40 1.25 -14.79 2.75
CA TRP A 40 2.21 -15.59 1.99
C TRP A 40 2.95 -16.60 2.87
N LYS A 41 2.68 -17.89 2.64
CA LYS A 41 3.27 -19.01 3.41
C LYS A 41 4.79 -19.12 3.32
N ARG A 42 5.41 -18.47 2.34
CA ARG A 42 6.87 -18.47 2.16
C ARG A 42 7.54 -17.22 2.76
N ALA A 43 6.78 -16.32 3.38
CA ALA A 43 7.35 -15.18 4.08
C ALA A 43 8.24 -15.66 5.22
N THR A 44 9.42 -15.04 5.36
CA THR A 44 10.39 -15.38 6.41
C THR A 44 10.72 -14.16 7.26
N LYS A 45 11.12 -14.38 8.52
CA LYS A 45 11.61 -13.32 9.42
C LYS A 45 12.81 -12.59 8.85
N TYR A 46 13.69 -13.30 8.13
CA TYR A 46 14.85 -12.72 7.46
C TYR A 46 14.43 -11.86 6.28
N GLY A 47 13.51 -12.33 5.45
CA GLY A 47 12.95 -11.55 4.36
C GLY A 47 12.32 -10.24 4.84
N ALA A 48 11.55 -10.29 5.93
CA ALA A 48 10.96 -9.11 6.56
C ALA A 48 12.03 -8.16 7.13
N PHE A 49 13.02 -8.68 7.87
CA PHE A 49 14.07 -7.87 8.48
C PHE A 49 14.90 -7.11 7.43
N PHE A 50 15.40 -7.82 6.43
CA PHE A 50 16.24 -7.22 5.40
C PHE A 50 15.47 -6.29 4.47
N SER A 51 14.19 -6.57 4.19
CA SER A 51 13.37 -5.65 3.39
C SER A 51 13.11 -4.34 4.12
N ILE A 52 12.81 -4.38 5.42
CA ILE A 52 12.63 -3.17 6.24
C ILE A 52 13.90 -2.34 6.25
N ILE A 53 15.05 -2.96 6.54
CA ILE A 53 16.34 -2.26 6.57
C ILE A 53 16.65 -1.64 5.21
N CYS A 54 16.51 -2.40 4.12
CA CYS A 54 16.78 -1.89 2.78
C CYS A 54 15.83 -0.74 2.41
N GLY A 55 14.55 -0.88 2.72
CA GLY A 55 13.54 0.16 2.49
C GLY A 55 13.85 1.44 3.26
N GLU A 56 14.16 1.36 4.55
CA GLU A 56 14.53 2.52 5.37
C GLU A 56 15.81 3.20 4.87
N PHE A 57 16.82 2.44 4.45
CA PHE A 57 18.01 3.02 3.82
C PHE A 57 17.67 3.78 2.54
N MET A 58 16.75 3.28 1.72
CA MET A 58 16.29 4.00 0.54
C MET A 58 15.51 5.27 0.91
N VAL A 59 14.65 5.22 1.93
CA VAL A 59 13.94 6.41 2.44
C VAL A 59 14.94 7.49 2.85
N ILE A 60 15.96 7.13 3.63
CA ILE A 60 17.03 8.06 4.03
C ILE A 60 17.78 8.58 2.81
N GLY A 61 18.10 7.71 1.84
CA GLY A 61 18.78 8.08 0.60
C GLY A 61 18.00 9.11 -0.23
N PHE A 62 16.68 8.95 -0.35
CA PHE A 62 15.83 9.93 -1.03
C PHE A 62 15.59 11.19 -0.19
N TYR A 63 15.49 11.07 1.13
CA TYR A 63 15.31 12.20 2.04
C TYR A 63 16.53 13.15 2.05
N THR A 64 17.73 12.58 2.09
CA THR A 64 19.00 13.33 2.03
C THR A 64 19.34 13.84 0.63
N GLY A 65 18.61 13.39 -0.40
CA GLY A 65 18.86 13.74 -1.79
C GLY A 65 20.05 13.02 -2.42
N PHE A 66 20.61 12.00 -1.75
CA PHE A 66 21.62 11.11 -2.31
C PHE A 66 21.06 10.31 -3.49
N LEU A 67 19.80 9.86 -3.38
CA LEU A 67 19.03 9.25 -4.46
C LEU A 67 18.07 10.28 -5.04
N LYS A 68 18.02 10.38 -6.37
CA LYS A 68 17.12 11.29 -7.09
C LYS A 68 16.44 10.56 -8.24
N THR A 69 15.12 10.66 -8.31
CA THR A 69 14.32 10.24 -9.47
C THR A 69 13.84 11.46 -10.22
N LYS A 70 14.00 11.46 -11.55
CA LYS A 70 13.69 12.62 -12.41
C LYS A 70 12.18 12.83 -12.67
N SER A 71 11.39 11.75 -12.69
CA SER A 71 9.97 11.83 -13.11
C SER A 71 9.04 10.91 -12.33
N ILE A 72 9.55 10.22 -11.31
CA ILE A 72 8.79 9.21 -10.55
C ILE A 72 8.90 9.56 -9.07
N LEU A 73 7.78 9.48 -8.34
CA LEU A 73 7.78 9.67 -6.90
C LEU A 73 8.74 8.67 -6.22
N PRO A 74 9.56 9.10 -5.25
CA PRO A 74 10.49 8.24 -4.51
C PRO A 74 9.87 6.96 -3.94
N ILE A 75 8.59 7.00 -3.58
CA ILE A 75 7.87 5.83 -3.04
C ILE A 75 7.86 4.63 -3.99
N ILE A 76 7.81 4.85 -5.30
CA ILE A 76 7.71 3.77 -6.29
C ILE A 76 8.98 2.91 -6.30
N PRO A 77 10.20 3.47 -6.49
CA PRO A 77 11.42 2.67 -6.40
C PRO A 77 11.65 2.09 -5.00
N ILE A 78 11.27 2.80 -3.92
CA ILE A 78 11.37 2.27 -2.54
C ILE A 78 10.54 0.99 -2.40
N LEU A 79 9.27 1.01 -2.81
CA LEU A 79 8.37 -0.14 -2.76
C LEU A 79 8.87 -1.29 -3.62
N LEU A 80 9.38 -1.01 -4.82
CA LEU A 80 9.90 -2.03 -5.74
C LEU A 80 11.10 -2.76 -5.14
N VAL A 81 12.08 -2.02 -4.61
CA VAL A 81 13.29 -2.63 -4.04
C VAL A 81 12.96 -3.35 -2.73
N THR A 82 12.18 -2.74 -1.84
CA THR A 82 11.73 -3.36 -0.59
C THR A 82 10.99 -4.67 -0.87
N GLY A 83 10.06 -4.66 -1.83
CA GLY A 83 9.33 -5.83 -2.30
C GLY A 83 10.25 -6.90 -2.88
N ALA A 84 11.18 -6.52 -3.76
CA ALA A 84 12.11 -7.46 -4.36
C ALA A 84 13.00 -8.13 -3.31
N VAL A 85 13.57 -7.36 -2.38
CA VAL A 85 14.38 -7.87 -1.27
C VAL A 85 13.57 -8.82 -0.40
N PHE A 86 12.33 -8.45 -0.06
CA PHE A 86 11.44 -9.31 0.72
C PHE A 86 11.20 -10.65 0.03
N ILE A 87 10.87 -10.64 -1.26
CA ILE A 87 10.58 -11.84 -2.06
C ILE A 87 11.84 -12.70 -2.20
N ILE A 88 12.95 -12.11 -2.63
CA ILE A 88 14.20 -12.83 -2.90
C ILE A 88 14.70 -13.51 -1.63
N ILE A 89 14.81 -12.76 -0.52
CA ILE A 89 15.35 -13.32 0.72
C ILE A 89 14.40 -14.36 1.31
N SER A 90 13.08 -14.13 1.23
CA SER A 90 12.10 -15.12 1.68
C SER A 90 12.17 -16.44 0.89
N LEU A 91 12.44 -16.37 -0.42
CA LEU A 91 12.63 -17.56 -1.24
C LEU A 91 13.98 -18.26 -0.99
N LEU A 92 15.03 -17.50 -0.68
CA LEU A 92 16.37 -18.05 -0.42
C LEU A 92 16.50 -18.69 0.97
N THR A 93 15.83 -18.15 1.98
CA THR A 93 16.08 -18.54 3.38
C THR A 93 15.23 -19.73 3.85
N GLY A 94 14.25 -20.15 3.06
CA GLY A 94 13.45 -21.36 3.34
C GLY A 94 12.55 -21.25 4.58
N VAL A 95 11.57 -22.16 4.70
CA VAL A 95 10.45 -22.08 5.66
C VAL A 95 10.70 -22.95 6.91
N THR A 96 11.94 -23.39 7.16
CA THR A 96 12.20 -24.52 8.06
C THR A 96 11.76 -24.30 9.52
N ASP A 97 11.64 -23.04 9.98
CA ASP A 97 11.24 -22.68 11.35
C ASP A 97 10.19 -21.54 11.42
N GLU A 98 9.43 -21.28 10.35
CA GLU A 98 8.45 -20.17 10.34
C GLU A 98 7.05 -20.62 10.79
N ASN A 99 6.39 -19.79 11.62
CA ASN A 99 5.02 -20.07 12.06
C ASN A 99 4.01 -19.75 10.96
N THR A 100 3.73 -20.74 10.12
CA THR A 100 2.79 -20.62 9.00
C THR A 100 1.31 -20.71 9.41
N GLU A 101 1.01 -21.01 10.68
CA GLU A 101 -0.38 -21.14 11.16
C GLU A 101 -1.12 -19.79 11.20
N ILE A 102 -0.38 -18.69 11.34
CA ILE A 102 -0.91 -17.32 11.35
C ILE A 102 -1.28 -16.87 9.92
N VAL A 103 -0.81 -17.58 8.89
CA VAL A 103 -1.02 -17.19 7.49
C VAL A 103 -2.46 -17.47 7.07
N PHE A 104 -3.17 -16.42 6.72
CA PHE A 104 -4.53 -16.52 6.20
C PHE A 104 -4.52 -17.09 4.78
N PRO A 105 -5.14 -18.25 4.54
CA PRO A 105 -5.21 -18.80 3.19
C PRO A 105 -6.09 -17.92 2.30
N VAL A 106 -5.54 -17.52 1.15
CA VAL A 106 -6.33 -16.84 0.11
C VAL A 106 -7.14 -17.88 -0.65
N LYS A 107 -8.47 -17.82 -0.52
CA LYS A 107 -9.39 -18.70 -1.27
C LYS A 107 -9.33 -18.40 -2.77
N THR A 108 -9.57 -19.41 -3.61
CA THR A 108 -9.49 -19.31 -5.08
C THR A 108 -10.36 -18.21 -5.68
N GLY A 109 -11.54 -17.94 -5.10
CA GLY A 109 -12.41 -16.84 -5.53
C GLY A 109 -11.88 -15.44 -5.17
N GLY A 110 -10.99 -15.33 -4.18
CA GLY A 110 -10.41 -14.06 -3.73
C GLY A 110 -9.54 -13.38 -4.79
N TYR A 111 -8.87 -14.15 -5.66
CA TYR A 111 -8.03 -13.59 -6.72
C TYR A 111 -8.83 -12.82 -7.78
N ILE A 112 -10.07 -13.26 -8.07
CA ILE A 112 -10.95 -12.55 -9.00
C ILE A 112 -11.31 -11.18 -8.41
N TRP A 113 -11.68 -11.15 -7.13
CA TRP A 113 -11.97 -9.91 -6.42
C TRP A 113 -10.76 -8.98 -6.33
N ALA A 114 -9.58 -9.51 -6.03
CA ALA A 114 -8.33 -8.76 -6.06
C ALA A 114 -8.10 -8.12 -7.44
N GLY A 115 -8.39 -8.84 -8.53
CA GLY A 115 -8.35 -8.30 -9.90
C GLY A 115 -9.25 -7.08 -10.09
N PHE A 116 -10.50 -7.12 -9.63
CA PHE A 116 -11.39 -5.95 -9.69
C PHE A 116 -10.88 -4.76 -8.86
N PHE A 117 -10.37 -4.99 -7.65
CA PHE A 117 -9.81 -3.93 -6.82
C PHE A 117 -8.54 -3.33 -7.44
N ILE A 118 -7.66 -4.16 -8.01
CA ILE A 118 -6.46 -3.71 -8.73
C ILE A 118 -6.86 -2.89 -9.95
N LEU A 119 -7.89 -3.31 -10.69
CA LEU A 119 -8.39 -2.54 -11.84
C LEU A 119 -8.89 -1.15 -11.40
N ILE A 120 -9.71 -1.08 -10.35
CA ILE A 120 -10.16 0.22 -9.80
C ILE A 120 -8.97 1.05 -9.34
N PHE A 121 -7.97 0.44 -8.68
CA PHE A 121 -6.76 1.14 -8.24
C PHE A 121 -6.01 1.74 -9.43
N ILE A 122 -5.78 0.98 -10.51
CA ILE A 122 -5.11 1.48 -11.72
C ILE A 122 -5.91 2.62 -12.36
N LEU A 123 -7.23 2.46 -12.47
CA LEU A 123 -8.13 3.48 -12.98
C LEU A 123 -8.04 4.77 -12.14
N ALA A 124 -8.03 4.65 -10.81
CA ALA A 124 -7.91 5.77 -9.89
C ALA A 124 -6.58 6.54 -9.98
N ASN A 125 -5.54 5.99 -10.60
CA ASN A 125 -4.31 6.75 -10.82
C ASN A 125 -4.44 7.76 -11.99
N ASP A 126 -5.49 7.64 -12.81
CA ASP A 126 -5.88 8.60 -13.86
C ASP A 126 -4.74 9.02 -14.83
N PHE A 127 -3.80 8.11 -15.11
CA PHE A 127 -2.64 8.35 -15.97
C PHE A 127 -2.98 8.89 -17.38
N TRP A 128 -4.21 8.62 -17.84
CA TRP A 128 -4.72 8.83 -19.18
C TRP A 128 -5.29 10.24 -19.40
N ARG A 129 -5.47 11.01 -18.33
CA ARG A 129 -5.87 12.43 -18.37
C ARG A 129 -4.73 13.38 -18.06
N TRP A 130 -3.54 12.87 -17.74
CA TRP A 130 -2.37 13.71 -17.52
C TRP A 130 -2.12 14.58 -18.75
N TYR A 131 -1.86 15.87 -18.54
CA TYR A 131 -1.60 16.90 -19.56
C TYR A 131 -2.77 17.28 -20.49
N LYS A 132 -4.00 16.78 -20.25
CA LYS A 132 -5.18 17.19 -21.02
C LYS A 132 -5.90 18.36 -20.33
N PRO A 133 -6.44 19.34 -21.08
CA PRO A 133 -7.23 20.41 -20.49
C PRO A 133 -8.49 19.84 -19.82
N PRO A 134 -8.88 20.34 -18.63
CA PRO A 134 -10.05 19.81 -17.93
C PRO A 134 -11.32 20.19 -18.68
N ILE A 135 -12.12 19.19 -19.03
CA ILE A 135 -13.49 19.40 -19.51
C ILE A 135 -14.33 19.81 -18.30
N ILE A 136 -14.97 20.97 -18.35
CA ILE A 136 -15.82 21.46 -17.25
C ILE A 136 -17.23 20.92 -17.44
N LEU A 137 -17.75 20.25 -16.43
CA LEU A 137 -19.12 19.75 -16.37
C LEU A 137 -19.77 20.25 -15.09
N LEU A 138 -20.91 20.95 -15.21
CA LEU A 138 -21.63 21.54 -14.06
C LEU A 138 -20.74 22.43 -13.17
N GLY A 139 -19.84 23.20 -13.79
CA GLY A 139 -18.91 24.08 -13.06
C GLY A 139 -17.73 23.37 -12.38
N LEU A 140 -17.65 22.04 -12.46
CA LEU A 140 -16.55 21.25 -11.89
C LEU A 140 -15.72 20.58 -12.99
N PRO A 141 -14.41 20.38 -12.77
CA PRO A 141 -13.59 19.60 -13.68
C PRO A 141 -14.12 18.16 -13.83
N GLY A 142 -14.10 17.63 -15.04
CA GLY A 142 -14.59 16.29 -15.37
C GLY A 142 -13.86 15.14 -14.67
N TRP A 143 -12.67 15.38 -14.11
CA TRP A 143 -12.00 14.40 -13.23
C TRP A 143 -12.72 14.24 -11.89
N VAL A 144 -13.35 15.30 -11.35
CA VAL A 144 -14.11 15.23 -10.10
C VAL A 144 -15.26 14.22 -10.24
N TRP A 145 -16.03 14.33 -11.32
CA TRP A 145 -17.14 13.42 -11.62
C TRP A 145 -16.66 11.98 -11.87
N TYR A 146 -15.50 11.83 -12.51
CA TYR A 146 -14.87 10.53 -12.72
C TYR A 146 -14.51 9.86 -11.39
N PHE A 147 -13.85 10.56 -10.47
CA PHE A 147 -13.51 10.03 -9.15
C PHE A 147 -14.75 9.78 -8.27
N PHE A 148 -15.77 10.63 -8.38
CA PHE A 148 -17.04 10.40 -7.71
C PHE A 148 -17.71 9.10 -8.18
N ALA A 149 -17.75 8.87 -9.50
CA ALA A 149 -18.27 7.63 -10.08
C ALA A 149 -17.42 6.42 -9.66
N LEU A 150 -16.09 6.52 -9.71
CA LEU A 150 -15.20 5.46 -9.19
C LEU A 150 -15.47 5.14 -7.72
N GLY A 151 -15.71 6.16 -6.89
CA GLY A 151 -16.04 5.97 -5.47
C GLY A 151 -17.35 5.20 -5.28
N ILE A 152 -18.38 5.51 -6.08
CA ILE A 152 -19.64 4.76 -6.09
C ILE A 152 -19.40 3.30 -6.51
N ILE A 153 -18.67 3.08 -7.60
CA ILE A 153 -18.35 1.74 -8.10
C ILE A 153 -17.59 0.95 -7.04
N LEU A 154 -16.58 1.55 -6.42
CA LEU A 154 -15.79 0.92 -5.36
C LEU A 154 -16.67 0.56 -4.14
N THR A 155 -17.59 1.44 -3.76
CA THR A 155 -18.54 1.19 -2.67
C THR A 155 -19.46 0.01 -2.98
N ILE A 156 -20.00 -0.05 -4.20
CA ILE A 156 -20.83 -1.18 -4.66
C ILE A 156 -19.99 -2.46 -4.68
N LEU A 157 -18.77 -2.41 -5.22
CA LEU A 157 -17.87 -3.55 -5.29
C LEU A 157 -17.58 -4.12 -3.89
N TYR A 158 -17.25 -3.26 -2.92
CA TYR A 158 -17.07 -3.68 -1.53
C TYR A 158 -18.34 -4.33 -0.96
N ARG A 159 -19.51 -3.74 -1.19
CA ARG A 159 -20.78 -4.30 -0.69
C ARG A 159 -21.03 -5.71 -1.25
N VAL A 160 -20.81 -5.92 -2.55
CA VAL A 160 -20.99 -7.24 -3.19
C VAL A 160 -19.93 -8.24 -2.73
N PHE A 161 -18.67 -7.80 -2.61
CA PHE A 161 -17.59 -8.62 -2.07
C PHE A 161 -17.92 -9.11 -0.66
N PHE A 162 -18.43 -8.22 0.20
CA PHE A 162 -18.82 -8.57 1.56
C PHE A 162 -20.04 -9.49 1.61
N SER A 163 -21.05 -9.31 0.74
CA SER A 163 -22.17 -10.25 0.70
C SER A 163 -21.71 -11.64 0.29
N PHE A 164 -20.85 -11.74 -0.74
CA PHE A 164 -20.28 -13.00 -1.18
C PHE A 164 -19.41 -13.66 -0.09
N SER A 165 -18.59 -12.87 0.58
CA SER A 165 -17.70 -13.37 1.64
C SER A 165 -18.46 -13.79 2.90
N ARG A 166 -19.61 -13.16 3.20
CA ARG A 166 -20.40 -13.44 4.41
C ARG A 166 -21.08 -14.82 4.36
N ASP A 167 -21.46 -15.29 3.17
CA ASP A 167 -22.05 -16.61 2.98
C ASP A 167 -21.01 -17.74 3.11
N GLU A 168 -19.72 -17.41 2.99
CA GLU A 168 -18.63 -18.38 3.08
C GLU A 168 -18.07 -18.60 4.50
N TYR A 169 -18.42 -17.77 5.48
CA TYR A 169 -18.05 -17.97 6.88
C TYR A 169 -19.28 -18.47 7.64
N PRO A 170 -19.37 -19.77 8.00
CA PRO A 170 -20.43 -20.22 8.88
C PRO A 170 -20.32 -19.39 10.16
N LYS A 171 -21.44 -18.79 10.59
CA LYS A 171 -21.54 -18.17 11.90
C LYS A 171 -21.04 -19.21 12.91
N LYS A 172 -19.84 -19.03 13.46
CA LYS A 172 -19.49 -19.75 14.69
C LYS A 172 -20.57 -19.31 15.69
N ALA A 173 -21.50 -20.21 15.94
CA ALA A 173 -22.47 -20.07 17.02
C ALA A 173 -21.63 -19.89 18.28
N ILE A 174 -21.63 -18.67 18.79
CA ILE A 174 -21.14 -18.36 20.12
C ILE A 174 -22.24 -18.94 21.02
N GLY A 175 -22.06 -20.21 21.40
CA GLY A 175 -22.81 -20.87 22.46
C GLY A 175 -22.11 -20.66 23.79
#